data_AF-A0A3L6FT56-F1
#
_entry.id   AF-A0A3L6FT56-F1
#
_cell.length_a   1.000
_cell.length_b   1.000
_cell.length_c   1.000
_cell.angle_alpha   90.00
_cell.angle_beta   90.00
_cell.angle_gamma   90.00
#
_symmetry.space_group_name_H-M   'P 1'
#
loop_
_entity.id
_entity.type
_entity.pdbx_description
1 polymer ?
#
loop_
_entity_poly.entity_id
_entity_poly.type
_entity_poly.pdbx_seq_one_letter_code
_entity_poly.pdbx_strand_id
1 'polypeptide(L)'
;VLYTTEFQKRGLPHSHIIFWVSTDTTQPTPALIDSFINAEIPDPLVDPLAYCLVAEHMIHGPCGSLNPHSPCMKNAKCSKNYPKQFCEITTLDNQGFVTYKRPNNGRYIIKSGNKLDNRWLVPYEKALLKIYQAHINIEWCNKTIFIKYLFKYVTKGPDCSKAYLQKLRNGEEAPYDATCKRMK
;
A
#
# COMPACT_ATOMS: atom_id res chain seq x y z
N VAL A 1 14.81 -6.58 -9.23
CA VAL A 1 13.45 -6.07 -8.93
C VAL A 1 12.45 -7.08 -9.46
N LEU A 2 11.44 -7.43 -8.65
CA LEU A 2 10.36 -8.33 -9.02
C LEU A 2 9.08 -7.55 -8.81
N TYR A 3 8.21 -7.50 -9.82
CA TYR A 3 6.94 -6.80 -9.73
C TYR A 3 5.83 -7.62 -10.36
N THR A 4 4.63 -7.49 -9.82
CA THR A 4 3.39 -7.98 -10.42
C THR A 4 2.40 -6.83 -10.50
N THR A 5 1.65 -6.76 -11.60
CA THR A 5 0.60 -5.76 -11.80
C THR A 5 -0.73 -6.46 -11.79
N GLU A 6 -1.63 -6.00 -10.92
CA GLU A 6 -2.98 -6.54 -10.77
C GLU A 6 -4.01 -5.45 -11.04
N PHE A 7 -5.01 -5.78 -11.84
CA PHE A 7 -6.20 -4.95 -11.99
C PHE A 7 -7.17 -5.35 -10.89
N GLN A 8 -7.23 -4.57 -9.81
CA GLN A 8 -8.23 -4.85 -8.78
C GLN A 8 -9.62 -4.70 -9.39
N LYS A 9 -10.60 -5.50 -8.93
CA LYS A 9 -12.03 -5.42 -9.32
C LYS A 9 -12.69 -4.04 -9.12
N ARG A 10 -11.94 -3.04 -8.65
CA ARG A 10 -12.33 -1.65 -8.41
C ARG A 10 -11.84 -0.69 -9.49
N GLY A 11 -11.24 -1.19 -10.58
CA GLY A 11 -10.96 -0.43 -11.81
C GLY A 11 -9.68 0.40 -11.84
N LEU A 12 -8.95 0.53 -10.72
CA LEU A 12 -7.67 1.24 -10.68
C LEU A 12 -6.48 0.26 -10.77
N PRO A 13 -5.42 0.62 -11.53
CA PRO A 13 -4.20 -0.17 -11.59
C PRO A 13 -3.52 -0.23 -10.22
N HIS A 14 -3.18 -1.45 -9.79
CA HIS A 14 -2.48 -1.71 -8.54
C HIS A 14 -1.23 -2.55 -8.82
N SER A 15 -0.11 -2.26 -8.18
CA SER A 15 1.10 -3.06 -8.34
C SER A 15 1.67 -3.46 -7.00
N HIS A 16 2.15 -4.70 -6.95
CA HIS A 16 2.95 -5.24 -5.87
C HIS A 16 4.40 -5.30 -6.37
N ILE A 17 5.29 -4.54 -5.72
CA ILE A 17 6.69 -4.42 -6.12
C ILE A 17 7.58 -4.80 -4.94
N ILE A 18 8.60 -5.60 -5.21
CA ILE A 18 9.61 -5.98 -4.22
C ILE A 18 10.96 -5.43 -4.63
N PHE A 19 11.57 -4.72 -3.69
CA PHE A 19 12.92 -4.17 -3.81
C PHE A 19 13.90 -4.98 -2.98
N TRP A 20 15.07 -5.26 -3.56
CA TRP A 20 16.23 -5.73 -2.84
C TRP A 20 17.17 -4.54 -2.71
N VAL A 21 17.60 -4.25 -1.48
CA VAL A 21 18.62 -3.24 -1.22
C VAL A 21 19.99 -3.92 -1.26
N SER A 22 21.01 -3.19 -1.69
CA SER A 22 22.39 -3.69 -1.75
C SER A 22 23.05 -3.76 -0.38
N THR A 23 22.56 -2.99 0.59
CA THR A 23 23.04 -2.97 1.96
C THR A 23 22.77 -4.30 2.66
N ASP A 24 23.64 -4.73 3.56
CA ASP A 24 23.39 -5.90 4.39
C ASP A 24 22.18 -5.65 5.31
N THR A 25 21.14 -6.47 5.14
CA THR A 25 19.90 -6.43 5.93
C THR A 25 19.73 -7.67 6.80
N THR A 26 20.80 -8.42 7.08
CA THR A 26 20.74 -9.59 7.98
C THR A 26 20.31 -9.21 9.40
N GLN A 27 20.76 -8.04 9.87
CA GLN A 27 20.39 -7.46 11.16
C GLN A 27 20.06 -5.96 10.98
N PRO A 28 18.85 -5.62 10.50
CA PRO A 28 18.51 -4.24 10.21
C PRO A 28 18.36 -3.42 11.49
N THR A 29 18.97 -2.24 11.51
CA THR A 29 18.78 -1.27 12.60
C THR A 29 17.54 -0.42 12.33
N PRO A 30 16.89 0.15 13.37
CA PRO A 30 15.83 1.13 13.20
C PRO A 30 16.21 2.29 12.26
N ALA A 31 17.43 2.82 12.39
CA ALA A 31 17.93 3.90 11.54
C ALA A 31 18.05 3.49 10.06
N LEU A 32 18.46 2.25 9.78
CA LEU A 32 18.49 1.74 8.42
C LEU A 32 17.07 1.68 7.83
N ILE A 33 16.11 1.19 8.59
CA ILE A 33 14.71 1.11 8.14
C ILE A 33 14.13 2.51 7.91
N ASP A 34 14.37 3.43 8.85
CA ASP A 34 13.88 4.82 8.78
C ASP A 34 14.47 5.58 7.59
N SER A 35 15.65 5.19 7.10
CA SER A 35 16.23 5.74 5.87
C SER A 35 15.42 5.40 4.61
N PHE A 36 14.64 4.32 4.65
CA PHE A 36 13.78 3.89 3.54
C PHE A 36 12.29 4.12 3.78
N ILE A 37 11.80 4.02 5.02
CA ILE A 37 10.37 4.01 5.30
C ILE A 37 10.05 5.04 6.36
N ASN A 38 9.16 5.96 6.02
CA ASN A 38 8.67 7.03 6.87
C ASN A 38 7.20 6.76 7.20
N ALA A 39 6.82 7.01 8.45
CA ALA A 39 5.43 7.02 8.88
C ALA A 39 5.07 8.33 9.63
N GLU A 40 5.78 9.41 9.29
CA GLU A 40 5.61 10.75 9.84
C GLU A 40 5.17 11.77 8.78
N ILE A 41 4.30 12.70 9.19
CA ILE A 41 3.91 13.89 8.43
C ILE A 41 5.12 14.84 8.33
N PRO A 42 5.60 15.14 7.12
CA PRO A 42 6.73 16.04 6.90
C PRO A 42 6.50 17.43 7.50
N ASP A 43 7.58 18.13 7.81
CA ASP A 43 7.47 19.54 8.16
C ASP A 43 7.18 20.38 6.90
N PRO A 44 6.06 21.12 6.84
CA PRO A 44 5.73 21.93 5.67
C PRO A 44 6.73 23.07 5.42
N LEU A 45 7.52 23.49 6.41
CA LEU A 45 8.55 24.51 6.24
C LEU A 45 9.84 23.93 5.64
N VAL A 46 10.10 22.64 5.84
CA VAL A 46 11.32 21.97 5.38
C VAL A 46 11.10 21.27 4.03
N ASP A 47 9.97 20.58 3.87
CA ASP A 47 9.63 19.85 2.64
C ASP A 47 8.13 20.01 2.31
N PRO A 48 7.72 21.19 1.79
CA PRO A 48 6.32 21.49 1.49
C PRO A 48 5.72 20.52 0.46
N LEU A 49 6.50 20.10 -0.53
CA LEU A 49 6.04 19.14 -1.54
C LEU A 49 5.71 17.79 -0.91
N ALA A 50 6.59 17.25 -0.06
CA ALA A 50 6.30 15.99 0.63
C ALA A 50 5.09 16.13 1.56
N TYR A 51 4.94 17.26 2.25
CA TYR A 51 3.76 17.52 3.08
C TYR A 51 2.46 17.45 2.28
N CYS A 52 2.39 18.15 1.14
CA CYS A 52 1.22 18.15 0.26
C CYS A 52 0.88 16.73 -0.25
N LEU A 53 1.89 16.00 -0.75
CA LEU A 53 1.68 14.65 -1.27
C LEU A 53 1.28 13.65 -0.19
N VAL A 54 1.82 13.80 1.03
CA VAL A 54 1.42 12.99 2.18
C VAL A 54 -0.02 13.27 2.57
N ALA A 55 -0.42 14.55 2.61
CA ALA A 55 -1.80 14.94 2.91
C ALA A 55 -2.79 14.38 1.90
N GLU A 56 -2.44 14.40 0.62
CA GLU A 56 -3.28 13.92 -0.46
C GLU A 56 -3.37 12.39 -0.49
N HIS A 57 -2.22 11.71 -0.45
CA HIS A 57 -2.14 10.30 -0.81
C HIS A 57 -1.87 9.35 0.36
N MET A 58 -1.19 9.79 1.43
CA MET A 58 -0.68 8.88 2.48
C MET A 58 -1.53 8.83 3.74
N ILE A 59 -2.50 9.73 3.92
CA ILE A 59 -3.36 9.70 5.11
C ILE A 59 -4.47 8.66 4.94
N HIS A 60 -4.47 7.65 5.82
CA HIS A 60 -5.60 6.74 5.97
C HIS A 60 -6.85 7.55 6.28
N GLY A 61 -7.93 7.28 5.54
CA GLY A 61 -9.18 8.01 5.72
C GLY A 61 -9.72 7.84 7.16
N PRO A 62 -10.50 8.81 7.67
CA PRO A 62 -11.20 8.64 8.93
C PRO A 62 -11.96 7.31 8.96
N CYS A 63 -11.85 6.58 10.05
CA CYS A 63 -12.56 5.33 10.28
C CYS A 63 -12.78 5.12 11.78
N GLY A 64 -13.36 4.00 12.18
CA GLY A 64 -13.66 3.75 13.58
C GLY A 64 -14.78 4.68 14.04
N SER A 65 -14.59 5.32 15.20
CA SER A 65 -15.54 6.30 15.72
C SER A 65 -15.70 7.53 14.82
N LEU A 66 -14.66 7.91 14.05
CA LEU A 66 -14.70 9.08 13.17
C LEU A 66 -15.53 8.82 11.90
N ASN A 67 -15.59 7.57 11.45
CA ASN A 67 -16.44 7.15 10.34
C ASN A 67 -16.68 5.62 10.38
N PRO A 68 -17.79 5.16 10.98
CA PRO A 68 -18.11 3.74 11.08
C PRO A 68 -18.42 3.07 9.73
N HIS A 69 -18.74 3.84 8.70
CA HIS A 69 -19.13 3.34 7.38
C HIS A 69 -17.96 3.25 6.39
N SER A 70 -16.74 3.58 6.82
CA SER A 70 -15.56 3.48 5.97
C SER A 70 -15.34 2.06 5.45
N PRO A 71 -14.94 1.85 4.18
CA PRO A 71 -14.77 0.52 3.58
C PRO A 71 -13.75 -0.39 4.29
N CYS A 72 -12.85 0.19 5.11
CA CYS A 72 -11.89 -0.55 5.91
C CYS A 72 -12.50 -1.19 7.16
N MET A 73 -13.70 -0.77 7.57
CA MET A 73 -14.36 -1.23 8.80
C MET A 73 -14.86 -2.68 8.63
N LYS A 74 -14.52 -3.53 9.60
CA LYS A 74 -14.99 -4.91 9.73
C LYS A 74 -15.26 -5.20 11.20
N ASN A 75 -16.43 -5.72 11.53
CA ASN A 75 -16.82 -6.03 12.92
C ASN A 75 -16.57 -4.83 13.87
N ALA A 76 -17.00 -3.63 13.45
CA ALA A 76 -16.81 -2.36 14.16
C ALA A 76 -15.35 -1.93 14.44
N LYS A 77 -14.35 -2.58 13.83
CA LYS A 77 -12.93 -2.21 13.92
C LYS A 77 -12.33 -1.96 12.54
N CYS A 78 -11.35 -1.07 12.46
CA CYS A 78 -10.60 -0.90 11.21
C CYS A 78 -9.79 -2.17 10.92
N SER A 79 -9.98 -2.79 9.76
CA SER A 79 -9.24 -3.99 9.33
C SER A 79 -7.74 -3.76 9.12
N LYS A 80 -7.29 -2.50 9.15
CA LYS A 80 -5.89 -2.08 9.09
C LYS A 80 -5.36 -1.57 10.43
N ASN A 81 -6.18 -1.67 11.49
CA ASN A 81 -5.86 -1.25 12.85
C ASN A 81 -5.48 0.24 12.96
N TYR A 82 -6.21 1.12 12.26
CA TYR A 82 -6.09 2.57 12.44
C TYR A 82 -7.07 3.08 13.51
N PRO A 83 -6.69 4.13 14.28
CA PRO A 83 -5.35 4.75 14.32
C PRO A 83 -4.29 3.81 14.91
N LYS A 84 -3.04 3.92 14.42
CA LYS A 84 -1.88 3.24 15.03
C LYS A 84 -1.54 3.87 16.39
N GLN A 85 -0.65 3.24 17.14
CA GLN A 85 -0.07 3.87 18.33
C GLN A 85 1.04 4.84 17.93
N PHE A 86 1.27 5.87 18.74
CA PHE A 86 2.49 6.66 18.63
C PHE A 86 3.70 5.80 18.97
N CYS A 87 4.82 6.10 18.34
CA CYS A 87 6.07 5.38 18.53
C CYS A 87 7.23 6.31 18.23
N GLU A 88 8.05 6.65 19.23
CA GLU A 88 9.11 7.65 19.04
C GLU A 88 10.31 7.12 18.26
N ILE A 89 10.50 5.80 18.24
CA ILE A 89 11.57 5.11 17.53
C ILE A 89 11.01 3.89 16.81
N THR A 90 11.58 3.55 15.66
CA THR A 90 11.24 2.29 14.99
C THR A 90 11.71 1.10 15.83
N THR A 91 10.87 0.08 15.98
CA THR A 91 11.20 -1.14 16.75
C THR A 91 10.92 -2.39 15.91
N LEU A 92 11.69 -3.45 16.18
CA LEU A 92 11.47 -4.77 15.61
C LEU A 92 11.08 -5.72 16.74
N ASP A 93 10.04 -6.53 16.54
CA ASP A 93 9.71 -7.60 17.47
C ASP A 93 10.54 -8.87 17.20
N ASN A 94 10.40 -9.86 18.09
CA ASN A 94 11.10 -11.15 17.98
C ASN A 94 10.70 -11.96 16.73
N GLN A 95 9.59 -11.59 16.08
CA GLN A 95 9.10 -12.22 14.85
C GLN A 95 9.54 -11.44 13.60
N GLY A 96 10.29 -10.35 13.79
CA GLY A 96 10.80 -9.46 12.75
C GLY A 96 9.74 -8.54 12.15
N PHE A 97 8.61 -8.30 12.81
CA PHE A 97 7.67 -7.26 12.42
C PHE A 97 8.17 -5.90 12.90
N VAL A 98 8.01 -4.90 12.03
CA VAL A 98 8.45 -3.55 12.29
C VAL A 98 7.28 -2.71 12.76
N THR A 99 7.47 -2.01 13.87
CA THR A 99 6.63 -0.87 14.26
C THR A 99 7.37 0.40 13.93
N TYR A 100 6.93 1.12 12.89
CA TYR A 100 7.60 2.34 12.45
C TYR A 100 7.40 3.50 13.42
N LYS A 101 8.41 4.36 13.46
CA LYS A 101 8.39 5.66 14.11
C LYS A 101 7.21 6.51 13.62
N ARG A 102 6.40 6.94 14.59
CA ARG A 102 5.24 7.84 14.50
C ARG A 102 5.27 8.75 15.73
N PRO A 103 6.07 9.82 15.71
CA PRO A 103 6.26 10.65 16.89
C PRO A 103 5.00 11.45 17.21
N ASN A 104 4.75 11.73 18.48
CA ASN A 104 3.69 12.67 18.87
C ASN A 104 4.21 14.12 18.81
N ASN A 105 4.45 14.62 17.60
CA ASN A 105 5.03 15.95 17.35
C ASN A 105 3.99 17.07 17.14
N GLY A 106 2.70 16.79 17.38
CA GLY A 106 1.61 17.76 17.22
C GLY A 106 1.22 18.09 15.77
N ARG A 107 1.90 17.55 14.74
CA ARG A 107 1.51 17.76 13.34
C ARG A 107 0.25 16.96 13.00
N TYR A 108 -0.60 17.55 12.17
CA TYR A 108 -1.83 16.92 11.69
C TYR A 108 -2.19 17.39 10.28
N ILE A 109 -3.03 16.61 9.62
CA ILE A 109 -3.70 16.93 8.36
C ILE A 109 -5.20 16.89 8.59
N ILE A 110 -5.93 17.85 8.01
CA ILE A 110 -7.39 17.88 8.07
C ILE A 110 -7.95 17.06 6.90
N LYS A 111 -8.74 16.04 7.20
CA LYS A 111 -9.42 15.23 6.17
C LYS A 111 -10.87 14.99 6.60
N SER A 112 -11.81 15.39 5.75
CA SER A 112 -13.26 15.31 6.04
C SER A 112 -13.63 15.93 7.40
N GLY A 113 -13.06 17.10 7.71
CA GLY A 113 -13.29 17.82 8.99
C GLY A 113 -12.58 17.24 10.22
N ASN A 114 -11.85 16.13 10.09
CA ASN A 114 -11.15 15.49 11.20
C ASN A 114 -9.66 15.84 11.19
N LYS A 115 -9.08 16.12 12.37
CA LYS A 115 -7.62 16.28 12.53
C LYS A 115 -6.97 14.91 12.67
N LEU A 116 -6.16 14.53 11.68
CA LEU A 116 -5.48 13.24 11.63
C LEU A 116 -3.98 13.44 11.77
N ASP A 117 -3.40 12.90 12.86
CA ASP A 117 -1.97 12.97 13.17
C ASP A 117 -1.18 11.79 12.58
N ASN A 118 0.09 11.65 12.96
CA ASN A 118 1.00 10.59 12.49
C ASN A 118 0.46 9.16 12.71
N ARG A 119 -0.52 8.93 13.58
CA ARG A 119 -1.14 7.60 13.79
C ARG A 119 -1.97 7.14 12.59
N TRP A 120 -2.37 8.07 11.73
CA TRP A 120 -3.18 7.81 10.54
C TRP A 120 -2.36 7.66 9.26
N LEU A 121 -1.05 7.86 9.33
CA LEU A 121 -0.19 7.81 8.15
C LEU A 121 -0.01 6.38 7.64
N VAL A 122 -0.10 6.19 6.35
CA VAL A 122 0.36 4.98 5.67
C VAL A 122 1.87 5.08 5.46
N PRO A 123 2.68 4.07 5.83
CA PRO A 123 4.12 4.08 5.63
C PRO A 123 4.53 4.26 4.15
N TYR A 124 5.53 5.09 3.90
CA TYR A 124 5.93 5.50 2.55
C TYR A 124 7.43 5.81 2.45
N GLU A 125 7.95 5.86 1.24
CA GLU A 125 9.29 6.39 0.93
C GLU A 125 9.10 7.71 0.17
N LYS A 126 9.87 8.73 0.55
CA LYS A 126 9.67 10.12 0.08
C LYS A 126 9.95 10.28 -1.40
N ALA A 127 11.02 9.69 -1.92
CA ALA A 127 11.38 9.80 -3.33
C ALA A 127 10.33 9.12 -4.23
N LEU A 128 9.89 7.91 -3.88
CA LEU A 128 8.85 7.18 -4.61
C LEU A 128 7.52 7.94 -4.58
N LEU A 129 7.15 8.52 -3.43
CA LEU A 129 5.95 9.35 -3.34
C LEU A 129 6.04 10.58 -4.27
N LYS A 130 7.19 11.26 -4.32
CA LYS A 130 7.42 12.41 -5.21
C LYS A 130 7.41 12.05 -6.69
N ILE A 131 7.92 10.86 -7.04
CA ILE A 131 7.96 10.37 -8.42
C ILE A 131 6.56 9.96 -8.91
N TYR A 132 5.85 9.16 -8.11
CA TYR A 132 4.59 8.53 -8.57
C TYR A 132 3.34 9.31 -8.20
N GLN A 133 3.39 10.19 -7.18
CA GLN A 133 2.26 11.03 -6.75
C GLN A 133 0.95 10.23 -6.63
N ALA A 134 1.05 9.10 -5.91
CA ALA A 134 -0.03 8.14 -5.78
C ALA A 134 -0.03 7.55 -4.37
N HIS A 135 -1.10 6.83 -4.05
CA HIS A 135 -1.16 6.08 -2.80
C HIS A 135 -0.20 4.87 -2.85
N ILE A 136 0.85 4.89 -2.02
CA ILE A 136 1.87 3.84 -1.92
C ILE A 136 1.92 3.39 -0.46
N ASN A 137 1.91 2.08 -0.22
CA ASN A 137 2.19 1.52 1.09
C ASN A 137 3.49 0.72 1.00
N ILE A 138 4.52 1.15 1.72
CA ILE A 138 5.83 0.49 1.73
C ILE A 138 6.04 -0.15 3.09
N GLU A 139 6.33 -1.44 3.09
CA GLU A 139 6.53 -2.21 4.31
C GLU A 139 7.89 -2.89 4.28
N TRP A 140 8.59 -2.85 5.41
CA TRP A 140 9.78 -3.65 5.62
C TRP A 140 9.39 -5.12 5.72
N CYS A 141 9.96 -5.94 4.86
CA CYS A 141 9.62 -7.35 4.76
C CYS A 141 10.78 -8.21 5.26
N ASN A 142 10.54 -8.99 6.32
CA ASN A 142 11.50 -10.02 6.74
C ASN A 142 11.40 -11.27 5.84
N LYS A 143 12.42 -12.14 5.90
CA LYS A 143 12.57 -13.30 5.00
C LYS A 143 11.34 -14.23 4.99
N THR A 144 10.71 -14.46 6.14
CA THR A 144 9.58 -15.39 6.26
C THR A 144 8.29 -14.81 5.68
N ILE A 145 8.01 -13.54 5.93
CA ILE A 145 6.86 -12.84 5.35
C ILE A 145 7.04 -12.69 3.85
N PHE A 146 8.27 -12.40 3.40
CA PHE A 146 8.62 -12.27 1.99
C PHE A 146 8.26 -13.52 1.20
N ILE A 147 8.62 -14.72 1.68
CA ILE A 147 8.30 -15.97 0.98
C ILE A 147 6.78 -16.14 0.83
N LYS A 148 6.02 -15.94 1.92
CA LYS A 148 4.55 -16.04 1.88
C LYS A 148 3.94 -15.02 0.91
N TYR A 149 4.47 -13.80 0.91
CA TYR A 149 4.01 -12.72 0.04
C TYR A 149 4.32 -13.02 -1.42
N LEU A 150 5.54 -13.46 -1.72
CA LEU A 150 5.99 -13.85 -3.05
C LEU A 150 5.07 -14.93 -3.63
N PHE A 151 4.87 -16.04 -2.92
CA PHE A 151 4.00 -17.11 -3.40
C PHE A 151 2.57 -16.62 -3.62
N LYS A 152 2.01 -15.84 -2.68
CA LYS A 152 0.65 -15.31 -2.80
C LYS A 152 0.41 -14.54 -4.11
N TYR A 153 1.38 -13.74 -4.56
CA TYR A 153 1.20 -12.84 -5.71
C TYR A 153 1.77 -13.40 -7.02
N VAL A 154 2.76 -14.30 -6.95
CA VAL A 154 3.26 -15.02 -8.14
C VAL A 154 2.29 -16.10 -8.59
N THR A 155 1.64 -16.80 -7.65
CA THR A 155 0.69 -17.89 -7.98
C THR A 155 -0.76 -17.43 -8.06
N LYS A 156 -1.02 -16.13 -7.85
CA LYS A 156 -2.35 -15.59 -8.07
C LYS A 156 -2.68 -15.72 -9.57
N GLY A 157 -3.74 -16.46 -9.87
CA GLY A 157 -4.20 -16.64 -11.25
C GLY A 157 -4.51 -15.30 -11.93
N PRO A 158 -4.62 -15.27 -13.26
CA PRO A 158 -4.87 -14.04 -14.02
C PRO A 158 -6.13 -13.31 -13.52
N ASP A 159 -5.98 -12.03 -13.14
CA ASP A 159 -7.05 -11.19 -12.55
C ASP A 159 -7.87 -10.45 -13.63
N CYS A 160 -7.60 -10.72 -14.92
CA CYS A 160 -8.33 -10.12 -16.03
C CYS A 160 -8.81 -11.19 -17.02
N SER A 161 -10.05 -11.04 -17.48
CA SER A 161 -10.60 -11.78 -18.61
C SER A 161 -11.01 -10.76 -19.65
N LYS A 162 -10.51 -10.91 -20.88
CA LYS A 162 -10.97 -10.10 -22.02
C LYS A 162 -12.22 -10.76 -22.58
N ALA A 163 -13.33 -10.03 -22.63
CA ALA A 163 -14.53 -10.47 -23.31
C ALA A 163 -14.78 -9.56 -24.52
N TYR A 164 -15.00 -10.16 -25.68
CA TYR A 164 -15.39 -9.45 -26.89
C TYR A 164 -16.86 -9.74 -27.17
N LEU A 165 -17.65 -8.70 -27.42
CA LEU A 165 -19.04 -8.82 -27.85
C LEU A 165 -19.09 -8.52 -29.35
N GLN A 166 -19.47 -9.51 -30.15
CA GLN A 166 -19.72 -9.35 -31.57
C GLN A 166 -21.16 -9.73 -31.89
N LYS A 167 -21.84 -8.87 -32.64
CA LYS A 167 -23.18 -9.17 -33.15
C LYS A 167 -23.04 -10.10 -34.35
N LEU A 168 -23.44 -11.35 -34.20
CA LEU A 168 -23.49 -12.31 -35.29
C LEU A 168 -24.71 -12.02 -36.18
N ARG A 169 -24.52 -12.08 -37.50
CA ARG A 169 -25.65 -12.12 -38.44
C ARG A 169 -26.17 -13.56 -38.52
N ASN A 170 -27.46 -13.73 -38.79
CA ASN A 170 -28.07 -15.07 -38.88
C ASN A 170 -27.29 -15.93 -39.89
N GLY A 171 -26.72 -17.04 -39.40
CA GLY A 171 -25.96 -18.01 -40.21
C GLY A 171 -24.43 -17.90 -40.11
N GLU A 172 -23.88 -16.92 -39.38
CA GLU A 172 -22.42 -16.83 -39.14
C GLU A 172 -22.01 -17.54 -37.84
N GLU A 173 -20.99 -18.39 -37.92
CA GLU A 173 -20.38 -19.02 -36.73
C GLU A 173 -19.62 -17.99 -35.88
N ALA A 174 -19.66 -18.20 -34.56
CA ALA A 174 -18.90 -17.36 -33.65
C ALA A 174 -17.39 -17.46 -33.95
N PRO A 175 -16.68 -16.33 -34.12
CA PRO A 175 -15.25 -16.39 -34.42
C PRO A 175 -14.46 -17.01 -33.27
N TYR A 176 -13.53 -17.89 -33.62
CA TYR A 176 -12.64 -18.57 -32.68
C TYR A 176 -11.48 -17.65 -32.28
N ASP A 177 -11.40 -17.29 -31.00
CA ASP A 177 -10.25 -16.59 -30.45
C ASP A 177 -9.11 -17.59 -30.17
N ALA A 178 -8.14 -17.65 -31.08
CA ALA A 178 -6.95 -18.50 -30.94
C ALA A 178 -6.02 -18.09 -29.79
N THR A 179 -6.16 -16.90 -29.23
CA THR A 179 -5.35 -16.43 -28.10
C THR A 179 -5.95 -16.82 -26.75
N CYS A 180 -7.26 -17.09 -26.69
CA CYS A 180 -7.94 -17.54 -25.49
C CYS A 180 -7.82 -19.07 -25.36
N LYS A 181 -6.62 -19.56 -24.98
CA LYS A 181 -6.44 -20.97 -24.62
C LYS A 181 -7.38 -21.30 -23.45
N ARG A 182 -8.37 -22.17 -23.69
CA ARG A 182 -9.17 -22.76 -22.60
C ARG A 182 -8.18 -23.44 -21.65
N MET A 183 -8.11 -22.93 -20.42
CA MET A 183 -7.50 -23.70 -19.33
C MET A 183 -8.36 -24.97 -19.19
N LYS A 184 -7.73 -26.13 -19.40
CA LYS A 184 -8.30 -27.42 -19.02
C LYS A 184 -8.34 -27.53 -17.51
#